data_AF-A3IZ88-F1
#
_entry.id   AF-A3IZ88-F1
#
_cell.length_a   1.000
_cell.length_b   1.000
_cell.length_c   1.000
_cell.angle_alpha   90.00
_cell.angle_beta   90.00
_cell.angle_gamma   90.00
#
_symmetry.space_group_name_H-M   'P 1'
#
loop_
_entity.id
_entity.type
_entity.pdbx_description
1 polymer ?
#
loop_
_entity_poly.entity_id
_entity_poly.type
_entity_poly.pdbx_seq_one_letter_code
_entity_poly.pdbx_strand_id
1 'polypeptide(L)'
;MVIKLDSDFEILRFSDSIYEKITVEIQYKGEQIAQINQDKGHHNFEIEFFVDYIEPNFIPKFRLSDFIIALNKAQEILLEDNHID
;
A
#
# COMPACT_ATOMS: atom_id res chain seq x y z
N MET A 1 -1.98 8.35 7.57
CA MET A 1 -3.45 8.35 7.32
C MET A 1 -3.88 6.93 7.03
N VAL A 2 -5.05 6.48 7.50
CA VAL A 2 -5.59 5.14 7.19
C VAL A 2 -6.87 5.30 6.36
N ILE A 3 -6.96 4.56 5.26
CA ILE A 3 -8.16 4.48 4.41
C ILE A 3 -8.66 3.04 4.44
N LYS A 4 -9.90 2.85 4.90
CA LYS A 4 -10.54 1.54 4.91
C LYS A 4 -11.37 1.37 3.64
N LEU A 5 -11.22 0.22 3.00
CA LEU A 5 -12.02 -0.19 1.85
C LEU A 5 -13.13 -1.13 2.31
N ASP A 6 -14.18 -1.28 1.50
CA ASP A 6 -15.30 -2.19 1.80
C ASP A 6 -14.89 -3.68 1.84
N SER A 7 -13.69 -4.01 1.36
CA SER A 7 -13.19 -5.36 1.10
C SER A 7 -12.20 -5.90 2.15
N ASP A 8 -12.29 -5.44 3.41
CA ASP A 8 -11.33 -5.71 4.51
C ASP A 8 -9.89 -5.24 4.23
N PHE A 9 -9.66 -4.55 3.12
CA PHE A 9 -8.39 -3.91 2.81
C PHE A 9 -8.27 -2.57 3.53
N GLU A 10 -7.08 -2.28 4.02
CA GLU A 10 -6.73 -0.99 4.61
C GLU A 10 -5.48 -0.44 3.92
N ILE A 11 -5.48 0.86 3.63
CA ILE A 11 -4.36 1.57 3.01
C ILE A 11 -3.78 2.53 4.02
N LEU A 12 -2.51 2.36 4.38
CA LEU A 12 -1.81 3.19 5.35
C LEU A 12 -0.77 4.04 4.63
N ARG A 13 -0.83 5.35 4.83
CA ARG A 13 0.16 6.31 4.31
C ARG A 13 1.15 6.67 5.41
N PHE A 14 2.45 6.46 5.13
CA PHE A 14 3.57 6.85 5.98
C PHE A 14 4.40 7.94 5.29
N SER A 15 4.65 9.02 6.02
CA SER A 15 5.66 10.02 5.69
C SER A 15 6.58 10.09 6.89
N ASP A 16 7.61 9.25 6.91
CA ASP A 16 8.60 9.32 7.98
C ASP A 16 9.60 10.42 7.64
N SER A 17 10.01 11.20 8.63
CA SER A 17 11.00 12.29 8.49
C SER A 17 12.37 11.85 7.94
N ILE A 18 12.62 10.54 7.93
CA ILE A 18 13.85 9.91 7.44
C ILE A 18 13.75 9.55 5.95
N TYR A 19 12.55 9.29 5.44
CA TYR A 19 12.30 8.99 4.04
C TYR A 19 11.79 10.25 3.34
N GLU A 20 12.57 10.79 2.39
CA GLU A 20 12.16 11.96 1.60
C GLU A 20 10.84 11.75 0.85
N LYS A 21 10.41 10.48 0.69
CA LYS A 21 9.23 10.11 -0.08
C LYS A 21 8.26 9.27 0.72
N ILE A 22 6.98 9.48 0.46
CA ILE A 22 5.90 8.70 1.05
C ILE A 22 5.95 7.26 0.59
N THR A 23 5.61 6.42 1.55
CA THR A 23 5.36 5.01 1.35
C THR A 23 3.91 4.71 1.68
N VAL A 24 3.29 3.83 0.88
CA VAL A 24 1.94 3.33 1.13
C VAL A 24 1.97 1.84 1.43
N GLU A 25 1.35 1.43 2.52
CA GLU A 25 1.17 0.04 2.90
C GLU A 25 -0.26 -0.41 2.60
N ILE A 26 -0.39 -1.65 2.13
CA ILE A 26 -1.65 -2.33 1.86
C ILE A 26 -1.78 -3.47 2.87
N GLN A 27 -2.80 -3.39 3.72
CA GLN A 27 -3.16 -4.42 4.68
C GLN A 27 -4.44 -5.13 4.27
N TYR A 28 -4.59 -6.39 4.70
CA TYR A 28 -5.83 -7.16 4.61
C TYR A 28 -6.15 -7.76 5.97
N LYS A 29 -7.29 -7.38 6.55
CA LYS A 29 -7.69 -7.78 7.92
C LYS A 29 -6.64 -7.43 8.99
N GLY A 30 -5.95 -6.31 8.80
CA GLY A 30 -4.91 -5.81 9.71
C GLY A 30 -3.52 -6.42 9.50
N GLU A 31 -3.37 -7.41 8.62
CA GLU A 31 -2.07 -7.98 8.26
C GLU A 31 -1.47 -7.27 7.05
N GLN A 32 -0.18 -6.93 7.12
CA GLN A 32 0.54 -6.32 6.02
C GLN A 32 0.71 -7.30 4.85
N ILE A 33 0.19 -6.94 3.68
CA ILE A 33 0.29 -7.75 2.46
C ILE A 33 1.40 -7.23 1.56
N ALA A 34 1.42 -5.91 1.35
CA ALA A 34 2.35 -5.27 0.44
C ALA A 34 2.64 -3.82 0.84
N GLN A 35 3.72 -3.29 0.30
CA GLN A 35 4.09 -1.88 0.38
C GLN A 35 4.43 -1.38 -1.01
N ILE A 36 4.04 -0.14 -1.31
CA ILE A 36 4.39 0.55 -2.54
C ILE A 36 5.24 1.77 -2.17
N ASN A 37 6.43 1.84 -2.78
CA ASN A 37 7.33 2.99 -2.66
C ASN A 37 7.45 3.74 -3.99
N GLN A 38 7.93 4.98 -3.93
CA GLN A 38 8.10 5.88 -5.07
C GLN A 38 9.54 6.38 -5.25
N ASP A 39 10.50 5.63 -4.70
CA ASP A 39 11.91 6.01 -4.68
C ASP A 39 12.47 6.21 -6.08
N LYS A 40 11.98 5.43 -7.06
CA LYS A 40 12.35 5.50 -8.48
C LYS A 40 11.49 6.43 -9.34
N GLY A 41 10.64 7.26 -8.71
CA GLY A 41 9.80 8.26 -9.36
C GLY A 41 8.43 7.73 -9.82
N HIS A 42 7.55 8.63 -10.26
CA HIS A 42 6.11 8.36 -10.42
C HIS A 42 5.73 7.33 -11.50
N HIS A 43 6.66 7.03 -12.41
CA HIS A 43 6.45 6.04 -13.47
C HIS A 43 7.02 4.66 -13.11
N ASN A 44 7.74 4.56 -11.99
CA ASN A 44 8.46 3.35 -11.57
C ASN A 44 8.12 3.00 -10.12
N PHE A 45 6.83 3.02 -9.77
CA PHE A 45 6.41 2.51 -8.47
C PHE A 45 6.79 1.04 -8.34
N GLU A 46 7.40 0.70 -7.21
CA GLU A 46 7.77 -0.68 -6.89
C GLU A 46 6.87 -1.16 -5.77
N ILE A 47 6.38 -2.39 -5.93
CA ILE A 47 5.60 -3.09 -4.92
C ILE A 47 6.45 -4.21 -4.32
N GLU A 48 6.53 -4.21 -3.00
CA GLU A 48 7.18 -5.24 -2.21
C GLU A 48 6.12 -6.03 -1.45
N PHE A 49 6.21 -7.36 -1.48
CA PHE A 49 5.35 -8.26 -0.72
C PHE A 49 6.10 -8.76 0.51
N PHE A 50 5.50 -8.62 1.68
CA PHE A 50 6.10 -9.06 2.94
C PHE A 50 5.64 -10.47 3.21
N VAL A 51 6.46 -11.45 2.80
CA VAL A 51 6.16 -12.88 3.00
C VAL A 51 6.79 -13.44 4.27
N ASP A 52 7.78 -12.75 4.83
CA ASP A 52 8.59 -13.23 5.96
C ASP A 52 7.91 -13.00 7.32
N TYR A 53 6.94 -12.10 7.41
CA TYR A 53 6.23 -11.74 8.65
C TYR A 53 4.77 -12.19 8.68
N ILE A 54 4.35 -12.92 7.65
CA ILE A 54 3.02 -13.49 7.60
C ILE A 54 3.01 -14.72 8.50
N GLU A 55 2.10 -14.75 9.48
CA GLU A 55 1.81 -15.95 10.28
C GLU A 55 1.74 -17.17 9.36
N PRO A 56 2.44 -18.29 9.64
CA PRO A 56 2.56 -19.42 8.70
C PRO A 56 1.23 -20.00 8.21
N ASN A 57 0.13 -19.73 8.93
CA ASN A 57 -1.22 -20.16 8.60
C ASN A 57 -2.08 -19.09 7.93
N PHE A 58 -1.57 -17.86 7.77
CA PHE A 58 -2.26 -16.79 7.08
C PHE A 58 -2.00 -16.90 5.58
N ILE A 59 -2.97 -17.50 4.89
CA ILE A 59 -3.01 -17.52 3.43
C ILE A 59 -4.02 -16.45 3.01
N PRO A 60 -3.59 -15.24 2.62
CA PRO A 60 -4.50 -14.18 2.25
C PRO A 60 -5.35 -14.63 1.04
N LYS A 61 -6.67 -14.58 1.20
CA LYS A 61 -7.64 -14.93 0.16
C LYS A 61 -8.71 -13.87 0.06
N PHE A 62 -8.69 -13.14 -1.04
CA PHE A 62 -9.60 -12.05 -1.36
C PHE A 62 -9.96 -12.08 -2.85
N ARG A 63 -10.93 -11.26 -3.27
CA ARG A 63 -11.27 -11.15 -4.69
C ARG A 63 -10.19 -10.36 -5.40
N LEU A 64 -9.87 -10.78 -6.63
CA LEU A 64 -8.93 -10.05 -7.49
C LEU A 64 -9.37 -8.59 -7.71
N SER A 65 -10.67 -8.35 -7.91
CA SER A 65 -11.23 -7.00 -8.05
C SER A 65 -10.88 -6.10 -6.88
N ASP A 66 -10.97 -6.65 -5.67
CA ASP A 66 -10.81 -5.89 -4.44
C ASP A 66 -9.33 -5.51 -4.25
N PHE A 67 -8.43 -6.42 -4.62
CA PHE A 67 -7.00 -6.14 -4.62
C PHE A 67 -6.60 -5.11 -5.68
N ILE A 68 -7.18 -5.17 -6.89
CA ILE A 68 -6.95 -4.14 -7.93
C ILE A 68 -7.42 -2.77 -7.44
N ILE A 69 -8.57 -2.68 -6.77
CA ILE A 69 -9.06 -1.44 -6.18
C ILE A 69 -8.07 -0.92 -5.12
N ALA A 70 -7.56 -1.79 -4.25
CA ALA A 70 -6.57 -1.42 -3.25
C ALA A 70 -5.27 -0.89 -3.88
N LEU A 71 -4.76 -1.54 -4.93
CA LEU A 71 -3.58 -1.10 -5.67
C LEU A 71 -3.79 0.26 -6.33
N ASN A 72 -4.92 0.45 -7.02
CA ASN A 72 -5.25 1.73 -7.65
C ASN A 72 -5.35 2.84 -6.59
N LYS A 73 -5.98 2.56 -5.45
CA LYS A 73 -6.11 3.56 -4.38
C LYS A 73 -4.78 3.93 -3.77
N ALA A 74 -3.90 2.96 -3.54
CA ALA A 74 -2.54 3.20 -3.08
C ALA A 74 -1.74 4.06 -4.07
N GLN A 75 -1.88 3.80 -5.38
CA GLN A 75 -1.25 4.58 -6.42
C GLN A 75 -1.76 6.03 -6.46
N GLU A 76 -3.08 6.25 -6.36
CA GLU A 76 -3.67 7.60 -6.29
C GLU A 76 -3.06 8.42 -5.15
N ILE A 77 -2.93 7.83 -3.96
CA ILE A 77 -2.36 8.51 -2.78
C ILE A 77 -0.91 8.92 -3.02
N LEU A 78 -0.11 8.08 -3.68
CA LEU A 78 1.28 8.40 -4.00
C LEU A 78 1.39 9.54 -5.02
N LEU A 79 0.42 9.65 -5.94
CA LEU A 79 0.38 10.71 -6.94
C LEU A 79 -0.16 12.03 -6.37
N GLU A 80 -1.12 11.98 -5.44
CA GLU A 80 -1.75 13.16 -4.82
C GLU A 80 -0.80 14.00 -3.96
N ASP A 81 0.28 13.42 -3.43
CA ASP A 81 1.23 14.14 -2.57
C ASP A 81 2.02 15.26 -3.28
N ASN A 82 2.09 15.21 -4.60
CA ASN A 82 2.93 16.12 -5.38
C ASN A 82 2.18 17.34 -5.93
N HIS A 83 1.05 17.74 -5.33
CA HIS A 83 0.30 18.95 -5.69
C HIS A 83 0.69 20.22 -4.91
N ILE A 84 1.91 20.27 -4.36
CA ILE A 84 2.51 21.51 -3.87
C ILE A 84 3.68 21.86 -4.80
N ASP A 85 3.35 22.44 -5.95
CA ASP A 85 4.26 23.30 -6.73
C ASP A 85 4.04 24.77 -6.32
#